data_AF-A0A533BDY7-F1
#
_entry.id   AF-A0A533BDY7-F1
#
_cell.length_a   1.000
_cell.length_b   1.000
_cell.length_c   1.000
_cell.angle_alpha   90.00
_cell.angle_beta   90.00
_cell.angle_gamma   90.00
#
_symmetry.space_group_name_H-M   'P 1'
#
loop_
_entity.id
_entity.type
_entity.pdbx_description
1 polymer ?
#
loop_
_entity_poly.entity_id
_entity_poly.type
_entity_poly.pdbx_seq_one_letter_code
_entity_poly.pdbx_strand_id
1 'polypeptide(L)'
;MWADEPPLPSSVWQSVPDQAPAPRKPWVLRDRAITLNPQSLHTLQDAAARPHPPVAIELFDGTRYELDIISTISRINDSAVIRGLLKSTPHGDFTFFINGSVMAAIIHVGERLFTIEHVSNGHHRLLELNPATVPPD
;
A
#
# COMPACT_ATOMS: atom_id res chain seq x y z
N MET A 1 23.04 -28.44 1.92
CA MET A 1 21.94 -28.13 2.85
C MET A 1 22.38 -26.86 3.57
N TRP A 2 21.81 -25.68 3.34
CA TRP A 2 20.43 -25.34 3.03
C TRP A 2 20.40 -24.27 1.92
N ALA A 3 19.43 -24.36 1.00
CA ALA A 3 19.05 -23.18 0.24
C ALA A 3 18.27 -22.31 1.22
N ASP A 4 18.77 -21.12 1.53
CA ASP A 4 17.95 -20.09 2.15
C ASP A 4 16.77 -19.86 1.20
N GLU A 5 15.61 -20.39 1.56
CA GLU A 5 14.37 -19.99 0.91
C GLU A 5 14.28 -18.47 1.08
N PRO A 6 14.13 -17.69 -0.01
CA PRO A 6 14.03 -16.24 0.13
C PRO A 6 12.89 -15.93 1.10
N PRO A 7 13.12 -15.04 2.08
CA PRO A 7 12.13 -14.76 3.11
C PRO A 7 10.81 -14.34 2.44
N LEU A 8 9.70 -14.93 2.91
CA LEU A 8 8.37 -14.59 2.41
C LEU A 8 8.16 -13.08 2.54
N PRO A 9 7.64 -12.40 1.50
CA PRO A 9 7.51 -10.95 1.52
C PRO A 9 6.59 -10.52 2.64
N SER A 10 7.01 -9.54 3.45
CA SER A 10 6.20 -8.99 4.53
C SER A 10 5.01 -8.20 3.96
N SER A 11 3.83 -8.31 4.58
CA SER A 11 2.65 -7.55 4.11
C SER A 11 2.68 -6.13 4.64
N VAL A 12 2.52 -5.12 3.78
CA VAL A 12 2.44 -3.70 4.20
C VAL A 12 1.23 -3.45 5.09
N TRP A 13 0.12 -4.16 4.84
CA TRP A 13 -1.08 -4.08 5.64
C TRP A 13 -1.80 -5.42 5.72
N GLN A 14 -2.77 -5.51 6.62
CA GLN A 14 -3.66 -6.66 6.77
C GLN A 14 -5.11 -6.18 6.86
N SER A 15 -6.05 -7.00 6.38
CA SER A 15 -7.48 -6.69 6.48
C SER A 15 -7.96 -6.80 7.93
N VAL A 16 -8.78 -5.85 8.37
CA VAL A 16 -9.46 -5.93 9.66
C VAL A 16 -10.83 -6.60 9.46
N PRO A 17 -11.12 -7.73 10.14
CA PRO A 17 -12.43 -8.36 10.05
C PRO A 17 -13.50 -7.49 10.73
N ASP A 18 -14.72 -7.56 10.20
CA ASP A 18 -15.95 -7.16 10.90
C ASP A 18 -16.11 -5.66 11.23
N GLN A 19 -15.79 -4.79 10.27
CA GLN A 19 -16.04 -3.35 10.43
C GLN A 19 -17.41 -2.92 9.87
N ALA A 20 -18.13 -2.10 10.64
CA ALA A 20 -19.37 -1.48 10.20
C ALA A 20 -19.18 -0.70 8.88
N PRO A 21 -20.12 -0.77 7.92
CA PRO A 21 -20.05 -0.01 6.69
C PRO A 21 -20.03 1.49 7.00
N ALA A 22 -18.92 2.17 6.71
CA ALA A 22 -18.89 3.63 6.80
C ALA A 22 -19.49 4.26 5.52
N PRO A 23 -20.01 5.49 5.60
CA PRO A 23 -20.49 6.23 4.44
C PRO A 23 -19.43 6.25 3.34
N ARG A 24 -19.82 5.88 2.11
CA ARG A 24 -18.92 5.82 0.96
C ARG A 24 -19.20 6.97 0.01
N LYS A 25 -18.13 7.59 -0.48
CA LYS A 25 -18.18 8.52 -1.63
C LYS A 25 -18.75 7.77 -2.85
N PRO A 26 -19.50 8.42 -3.76
CA PRO A 26 -20.19 7.74 -4.86
C PRO A 26 -19.26 7.07 -5.88
N TRP A 27 -17.98 7.47 -5.94
CA TRP A 27 -16.95 6.87 -6.79
C TRP A 27 -16.20 5.70 -6.15
N VAL A 28 -16.54 5.30 -4.91
CA VAL A 28 -15.92 4.16 -4.22
C VAL A 28 -16.70 2.88 -4.55
N LEU A 29 -16.04 1.95 -5.25
CA LEU A 29 -16.60 0.64 -5.61
C LEU A 29 -16.61 -0.29 -4.41
N ARG A 30 -15.47 -0.40 -3.73
CA ARG A 30 -15.27 -1.26 -2.55
C ARG A 30 -14.39 -0.55 -1.55
N ASP A 31 -14.57 -0.89 -0.29
CA ASP A 31 -13.69 -0.45 0.77
C ASP A 31 -13.44 -1.60 1.74
N ARG A 32 -12.30 -1.58 2.42
CA ARG A 32 -12.06 -2.40 3.60
C ARG A 32 -11.17 -1.67 4.58
N ALA A 33 -11.42 -1.91 5.86
CA ALA A 33 -10.51 -1.51 6.90
C ALA A 33 -9.22 -2.30 6.84
N ILE A 34 -8.10 -1.61 7.05
CA ILE A 34 -6.78 -2.21 7.09
C ILE A 34 -6.00 -1.71 8.31
N THR A 35 -5.09 -2.55 8.79
CA THR A 35 -4.06 -2.17 9.76
C THR A 35 -2.71 -2.20 9.06
N LEU A 36 -1.97 -1.10 9.14
CA LEU A 36 -0.62 -1.02 8.59
C LEU A 36 0.35 -1.83 9.47
N ASN A 37 1.31 -2.49 8.83
CA ASN A 37 2.37 -3.23 9.50
C ASN A 37 3.54 -2.30 9.81
N PRO A 38 3.83 -1.99 11.10
CA PRO A 38 4.87 -1.04 11.48
C PRO A 38 6.27 -1.44 10.97
N GLN A 39 6.58 -2.74 10.94
CA GLN A 39 7.87 -3.21 10.45
C GLN A 39 8.02 -2.96 8.94
N SER A 40 6.97 -3.23 8.16
CA SER A 40 6.98 -2.97 6.73
C SER A 40 7.04 -1.47 6.42
N LEU A 41 6.37 -0.62 7.21
CA LEU A 41 6.50 0.85 7.08
C LEU A 41 7.94 1.30 7.31
N HIS A 42 8.58 0.84 8.39
CA HIS A 42 9.98 1.15 8.68
C HIS A 42 10.90 0.70 7.55
N THR A 43 10.70 -0.52 7.02
CA THR A 43 11.46 -1.02 5.87
C THR A 43 11.29 -0.14 4.63
N LEU A 44 10.06 0.34 4.35
CA LEU A 44 9.79 1.20 3.20
C LEU A 44 10.41 2.60 3.35
N GLN A 45 10.50 3.12 4.57
CA GLN A 45 11.06 4.44 4.87
C GLN A 45 12.60 4.46 4.89
N ASP A 46 13.24 3.31 5.06
CA ASP A 46 14.70 3.20 5.10
C ASP A 46 15.30 3.21 3.69
N ALA A 47 15.53 4.42 3.17
CA ALA A 47 16.13 4.62 1.85
C ALA A 47 17.55 4.03 1.72
N ALA A 48 18.26 3.79 2.83
CA ALA A 48 19.62 3.27 2.85
C ALA A 48 19.67 1.73 2.82
N ALA A 49 18.59 1.05 3.18
CA ALA A 49 18.52 -0.41 3.27
C ALA A 49 18.37 -1.13 1.92
N ARG A 50 19.11 -0.72 0.87
CA ARG A 50 19.05 -1.40 -0.44
C ARG A 50 20.02 -2.60 -0.52
N PRO A 51 19.59 -3.78 -1.01
CA PRO A 51 18.23 -4.09 -1.47
C PRO A 51 17.24 -4.23 -0.30
N HIS A 52 16.04 -3.65 -0.46
CA HIS A 52 15.01 -3.78 0.57
C HIS A 52 14.62 -5.25 0.73
N PRO A 53 14.36 -5.73 1.96
CA PRO A 53 13.67 -6.99 2.18
C PRO A 53 12.40 -7.07 1.34
N PRO A 54 11.99 -8.26 0.83
CA PRO A 54 10.77 -8.38 0.06
C PRO A 54 9.56 -7.88 0.84
N VAL A 55 8.78 -7.00 0.21
CA VAL A 55 7.54 -6.43 0.77
C VAL A 55 6.44 -6.62 -0.25
N ALA A 56 5.22 -6.92 0.20
CA ALA A 56 4.07 -7.13 -0.65
C ALA A 56 2.82 -6.44 -0.12
N ILE A 57 1.87 -6.20 -1.01
CA ILE A 57 0.55 -5.69 -0.72
C ILE A 57 -0.51 -6.71 -1.11
N GLU A 58 -1.65 -6.67 -0.46
CA GLU A 58 -2.81 -7.46 -0.85
C GLU A 58 -3.96 -6.52 -1.18
N LEU A 59 -4.67 -6.79 -2.28
CA LEU A 59 -5.86 -6.05 -2.72
C LEU A 59 -7.14 -6.87 -2.48
N PHE A 60 -8.28 -6.40 -2.98
CA PHE A 60 -9.60 -6.95 -2.66
C PHE A 60 -9.90 -8.35 -3.21
N ASP A 61 -9.14 -8.80 -4.20
CA ASP A 61 -9.27 -10.13 -4.81
C ASP A 61 -8.39 -11.18 -4.11
N GLY A 62 -7.71 -10.81 -3.03
CA GLY A 62 -6.76 -11.67 -2.31
C GLY A 62 -5.43 -11.85 -3.06
N THR A 63 -5.23 -11.18 -4.19
CA THR A 63 -3.96 -11.21 -4.92
C THR A 63 -2.90 -10.45 -4.14
N ARG A 64 -1.77 -11.13 -3.94
CA ARG A 64 -0.59 -10.56 -3.30
C ARG A 64 0.38 -10.06 -4.37
N TYR A 65 0.66 -8.75 -4.35
CA TYR A 65 1.59 -8.10 -5.26
C TYR A 65 2.87 -7.76 -4.50
N GLU A 66 3.98 -8.37 -4.89
CA GLU A 66 5.28 -7.96 -4.38
C GLU A 66 5.69 -6.62 -4.98
N LEU A 67 6.32 -5.77 -4.17
CA LEU A 67 6.72 -4.43 -4.56
C LEU A 67 8.13 -4.44 -5.14
N ASP A 68 8.31 -3.77 -6.27
CA ASP A 68 9.60 -3.39 -6.81
C ASP A 68 9.84 -1.91 -6.54
N ILE A 69 10.63 -1.60 -5.50
CA ILE A 69 10.83 -0.23 -5.02
C ILE A 69 11.88 0.47 -5.88
N ILE A 70 11.43 1.44 -6.69
CA ILE A 70 12.29 2.24 -7.56
C ILE A 70 12.93 3.38 -6.76
N SER A 71 12.12 4.15 -6.03
CA SER A 71 12.58 5.34 -5.32
C SER A 71 11.99 5.44 -3.91
N THR A 72 12.82 5.85 -2.96
CA THR A 72 12.42 6.23 -1.60
C THR A 72 13.00 7.61 -1.33
N ILE A 73 12.14 8.60 -1.08
CA ILE A 73 12.53 9.96 -0.73
C ILE A 73 12.12 10.21 0.71
N SER A 74 13.04 9.99 1.64
CA SER A 74 12.85 10.23 3.07
C SER A 74 13.10 11.71 3.41
N ARG A 75 12.27 12.27 4.28
CA ARG A 75 12.32 13.66 4.75
C ARG A 75 12.65 13.68 6.24
N ILE A 76 13.14 14.83 6.73
CA ILE A 76 13.63 15.03 8.11
C ILE A 76 12.55 14.75 9.19
N ASN A 77 11.28 14.74 8.82
CA ASN A 77 10.12 14.63 9.71
C ASN A 77 9.45 13.25 9.70
N ASP A 78 10.23 12.16 9.56
CA ASP A 78 9.70 10.79 9.50
C ASP A 78 8.65 10.58 8.38
N SER A 79 8.76 11.39 7.33
CA SER A 79 7.91 11.29 6.15
C SER A 79 8.69 10.73 4.99
N ALA A 80 8.09 9.83 4.21
CA ALA A 80 8.71 9.28 3.02
C ALA A 80 7.72 9.20 1.87
N VAL A 81 8.22 9.44 0.66
CA VAL A 81 7.51 9.11 -0.58
C VAL A 81 8.20 7.93 -1.22
N ILE A 82 7.47 6.83 -1.38
CA ILE A 82 7.96 5.59 -1.97
C ILE A 82 7.22 5.39 -3.29
N ARG A 83 7.97 5.07 -4.35
CA ARG A 83 7.40 4.77 -5.66
C ARG A 83 8.02 3.51 -6.21
N GLY A 84 7.21 2.76 -6.95
CA GLY A 84 7.66 1.51 -7.53
C GLY A 84 6.63 0.87 -8.43
N LEU A 85 6.94 -0.36 -8.81
CA LEU A 85 6.10 -1.21 -9.64
C LEU A 85 5.60 -2.41 -8.84
N LEU A 86 4.52 -3.03 -9.31
CA LEU A 86 4.07 -4.32 -8.79
C LEU A 86 4.74 -5.43 -9.59
N LYS A 87 5.57 -6.24 -8.93
CA LYS A 87 6.23 -7.39 -9.55
C LYS A 87 5.16 -8.31 -10.15
N SER A 88 5.41 -8.78 -11.37
CA SER A 88 4.51 -9.64 -12.14
C SER A 88 3.24 -8.98 -12.69
N THR A 89 3.12 -7.65 -12.62
CA THR A 89 2.02 -6.91 -13.28
C THR A 89 2.61 -5.89 -14.27
N PRO A 90 2.51 -6.10 -15.59
CA PRO A 90 3.15 -5.24 -16.60
C PRO A 90 2.62 -3.78 -16.62
N HIS A 91 1.49 -3.52 -15.96
CA HIS A 91 0.87 -2.19 -15.82
C HIS A 91 0.48 -1.92 -14.36
N GLY A 92 1.34 -2.30 -13.42
CA GLY A 92 1.13 -2.09 -11.99
C GLY A 92 2.15 -1.13 -11.41
N ASP A 93 1.70 -0.02 -10.85
CA ASP A 93 2.54 0.95 -10.15
C ASP A 93 1.91 1.36 -8.81
N PHE A 94 2.74 1.92 -7.94
CA PHE A 94 2.29 2.47 -6.69
C PHE A 94 3.07 3.72 -6.30
N THR A 95 2.39 4.59 -5.55
CA THR A 95 3.00 5.67 -4.79
C THR A 95 2.46 5.62 -3.36
N PHE A 96 3.36 5.51 -2.38
CA PHE A 96 3.03 5.60 -0.97
C PHE A 96 3.57 6.90 -0.39
N PHE A 97 2.73 7.57 0.39
CA PHE A 97 3.06 8.69 1.23
C PHE A 97 2.96 8.23 2.67
N ILE A 98 4.09 8.08 3.34
CA ILE A 98 4.15 7.64 4.75
C ILE A 98 4.55 8.85 5.59
N ASN A 99 3.90 9.03 6.74
CA ASN A 99 4.26 9.98 7.78
C ASN A 99 4.07 9.30 9.14
N GLY A 100 5.18 8.83 9.73
CA GLY A 100 5.16 7.95 10.89
C GLY A 100 4.31 6.70 10.64
N SER A 101 3.28 6.49 11.47
CA SER A 101 2.36 5.35 11.35
C SER A 101 1.18 5.57 10.40
N VAL A 102 1.11 6.73 9.73
CA VAL A 102 0.03 7.07 8.81
C VAL A 102 0.49 6.93 7.37
N MET A 103 -0.32 6.27 6.54
CA MET A 103 -0.09 6.14 5.11
C MET A 103 -1.26 6.69 4.29
N ALA A 104 -0.95 7.37 3.20
CA ALA A 104 -1.82 7.50 2.04
C ALA A 104 -1.16 6.79 0.85
N ALA A 105 -1.96 6.19 -0.03
CA ALA A 105 -1.43 5.45 -1.17
C ALA A 105 -2.28 5.67 -2.42
N ILE A 106 -1.63 5.58 -3.58
CA ILE A 106 -2.25 5.43 -4.89
C ILE A 106 -1.62 4.19 -5.52
N ILE A 107 -2.44 3.26 -6.00
CA ILE A 107 -2.00 2.00 -6.60
C ILE A 107 -2.80 1.76 -7.87
N HIS A 108 -2.11 1.49 -8.98
CA HIS A 108 -2.70 1.11 -10.24
C HIS A 108 -2.45 -0.38 -10.51
N VAL A 109 -3.48 -1.07 -11.02
CA VAL A 109 -3.39 -2.45 -11.51
C VAL A 109 -4.19 -2.56 -12.80
N GLY A 110 -3.55 -2.36 -13.95
CA GLY A 110 -4.27 -2.20 -15.22
C GLY A 110 -5.21 -0.99 -15.13
N GLU A 111 -6.50 -1.21 -15.39
CA GLU A 111 -7.52 -0.14 -15.33
C GLU A 111 -8.07 0.11 -13.92
N ARG A 112 -7.60 -0.62 -12.91
CA ARG A 112 -8.11 -0.52 -11.53
C ARG A 112 -7.28 0.48 -10.73
N LEU A 113 -7.98 1.37 -10.03
CA LEU A 113 -7.39 2.37 -9.14
C LEU A 113 -7.74 2.05 -7.70
N PHE A 114 -6.72 2.00 -6.84
CA PHE A 114 -6.88 1.83 -5.41
C PHE A 114 -6.20 2.96 -4.66
N THR A 115 -6.80 3.34 -3.54
CA THR A 115 -6.21 4.30 -2.62
C THR A 115 -6.23 3.78 -1.19
N ILE A 116 -5.27 4.22 -0.39
CA ILE A 116 -5.36 4.11 1.06
C ILE A 116 -5.60 5.50 1.61
N GLU A 117 -6.63 5.63 2.43
CA GLU A 117 -6.96 6.86 3.14
C GLU A 117 -6.81 6.61 4.65
N HIS A 118 -6.30 7.62 5.36
CA HIS A 118 -6.31 7.65 6.82
C HIS A 118 -7.70 8.00 7.32
N VAL A 119 -8.23 7.15 8.19
CA VAL A 119 -9.43 7.37 8.98
C VAL A 119 -8.97 7.75 10.38
N SER A 120 -9.69 8.65 11.06
CA SER A 120 -9.34 9.16 12.39
C SER A 120 -8.79 8.09 13.34
N ASN A 121 -7.88 8.47 14.24
CA ASN A 121 -7.25 7.60 15.24
C ASN A 121 -6.30 6.52 14.71
N GLY A 122 -5.67 6.75 13.55
CA GLY A 122 -4.63 5.84 13.03
C GLY A 122 -5.19 4.62 12.30
N HIS A 123 -6.50 4.61 12.03
CA HIS A 123 -7.13 3.60 11.21
C HIS A 123 -6.93 3.94 9.74
N HIS A 124 -6.93 2.93 8.87
CA HIS A 124 -6.81 3.13 7.43
C HIS A 124 -7.89 2.34 6.72
N ARG A 125 -8.28 2.83 5.55
CA ARG A 125 -9.12 2.08 4.63
C ARG A 125 -8.42 1.97 3.29
N LEU A 126 -8.39 0.75 2.77
CA LEU A 126 -8.13 0.51 1.36
C LEU A 126 -9.46 0.73 0.62
N LEU A 127 -9.41 1.49 -0.47
CA LEU A 127 -10.54 1.79 -1.34
C LEU A 127 -10.21 1.33 -2.75
N GLU A 128 -11.18 0.74 -3.44
CA GLU A 128 -11.17 0.57 -4.89
C GLU A 128 -12.09 1.63 -5.48
N LEU A 129 -11.56 2.45 -6.39
CA LEU A 129 -12.26 3.59 -6.98
C LEU A 129 -12.68 3.29 -8.42
N ASN A 130 -13.78 3.90 -8.87
CA ASN A 130 -14.15 3.93 -10.27
C ASN A 130 -13.50 5.14 -10.95
N PRO A 131 -12.41 4.97 -11.73
CA PRO A 131 -11.64 6.07 -12.30
C PRO A 131 -12.46 6.98 -13.22
N ALA A 132 -13.53 6.47 -13.84
CA ALA A 132 -14.41 7.27 -14.70
C ALA A 132 -15.27 8.29 -13.93
N THR A 133 -15.34 8.17 -12.59
CA THR A 133 -16.22 8.98 -11.73
C THR A 133 -15.49 9.69 -10.60
N VAL A 134 -14.17 9.47 -10.47
CA VAL A 134 -13.37 10.21 -9.49
C VAL A 134 -13.30 11.67 -9.94
N PRO A 135 -13.65 12.64 -9.07
CA PRO A 135 -13.46 14.06 -9.37
C PRO A 135 -11.98 14.36 -9.64
N PRO A 136 -11.66 15.34 -10.50
CA PRO A 136 -10.28 15.82 -10.62
C PRO A 136 -9.81 16.43 -9.28
N ASP A 137 -8.54 16.21 -8.94
CA ASP A 137 -7.85 16.79 -7.78
C ASP A 137 -7.65 18.32 -7.91
#